data_AF-A0A2V8SZY5-F1
#
_entry.id   AF-A0A2V8SZY5-F1
#
_cell.length_a   1.000
_cell.length_b   1.000
_cell.length_c   1.000
_cell.angle_alpha   90.00
_cell.angle_beta   90.00
_cell.angle_gamma   90.00
#
_symmetry.space_group_name_H-M   'P 1'
#
loop_
_entity.id
_entity.type
_entity.pdbx_description
1 polymer ?
#
loop_
_entity_poly.entity_id
_entity_poly.type
_entity_poly.pdbx_seq_one_letter_code
_entity_poly.pdbx_strand_id
1 'polypeptide(L)'
;ESILTVADARHAHELGSCKIVNIKLGRVGGHAEARLIQEFCASSGTPVWCGGMLESGVGRAHNIAMSTLEGFTLPGDVSASARYWEEDIIEPPVTVSPRGTITVPTGPGIGYKVNEGRVETLVKRREEVRL
;
A
#
# COMPACT_ATOMS: atom_id res chain seq x y z
N GLU A 1 8.16 -6.24 -10.17
CA GLU A 1 9.14 -5.24 -10.68
C GLU A 1 8.68 -4.76 -12.05
N SER A 2 8.48 -5.70 -12.98
CA SER A 2 8.10 -5.46 -14.38
C SER A 2 6.69 -4.91 -14.64
N ILE A 3 5.89 -4.63 -13.61
CA ILE A 3 4.53 -4.08 -13.75
C ILE A 3 4.54 -2.68 -13.14
N LEU A 4 4.70 -1.66 -13.98
CA LEU A 4 4.69 -0.25 -13.59
C LEU A 4 3.35 0.41 -13.92
N THR A 5 2.63 -0.12 -14.91
CA THR A 5 1.35 0.40 -15.41
C THR A 5 0.35 -0.71 -15.68
N VAL A 6 -0.91 -0.35 -15.94
CA VAL A 6 -1.95 -1.27 -16.43
C VAL A 6 -1.60 -1.84 -17.81
N ALA A 7 -0.88 -1.11 -18.64
CA ALA A 7 -0.40 -1.62 -19.93
C ALA A 7 0.59 -2.78 -19.73
N ASP A 8 1.50 -2.67 -18.76
CA ASP A 8 2.42 -3.76 -18.41
C ASP A 8 1.65 -4.99 -17.90
N ALA A 9 0.61 -4.78 -17.08
CA ALA A 9 -0.22 -5.86 -16.58
C ALA A 9 -0.96 -6.60 -17.72
N ARG A 10 -1.48 -5.86 -18.70
CA ARG A 10 -2.12 -6.42 -19.90
C ARG A 10 -1.14 -7.24 -20.72
N HIS A 11 0.02 -6.67 -21.04
CA HIS A 11 1.05 -7.39 -21.80
C HIS A 11 1.50 -8.67 -21.08
N ALA A 12 1.72 -8.60 -19.76
CA ALA A 12 2.13 -9.77 -18.99
C ALA A 12 1.06 -10.87 -18.98
N HIS A 13 -0.22 -10.50 -18.92
CA HIS A 13 -1.34 -11.43 -19.01
C HIS A 13 -1.43 -12.09 -20.41
N GLU A 14 -1.41 -11.28 -21.47
CA GLU A 14 -1.51 -11.75 -22.87
C GLU A 14 -0.35 -12.67 -23.26
N LEU A 15 0.85 -12.39 -22.76
CA LEU A 15 2.04 -13.23 -22.98
C LEU A 15 2.08 -14.46 -22.05
N GLY A 16 1.14 -14.61 -21.12
CA GLY A 16 1.17 -15.68 -20.10
C GLY A 16 2.37 -15.59 -19.15
N SER A 17 2.94 -14.40 -18.99
CA SER A 17 4.18 -14.16 -18.23
C SER A 17 3.98 -14.11 -16.72
N CYS A 18 2.75 -13.92 -16.24
CA CYS A 18 2.44 -13.97 -14.81
C CYS A 18 1.09 -14.63 -14.55
N LYS A 19 0.95 -15.22 -13.36
CA LYS A 19 -0.30 -15.79 -12.86
C LYS A 19 -0.91 -14.99 -11.70
N ILE A 20 -0.12 -14.13 -11.07
CA ILE A 20 -0.47 -13.30 -9.90
C ILE A 20 0.31 -11.99 -10.03
N VAL A 21 -0.29 -10.86 -9.64
CA VAL A 21 0.38 -9.55 -9.65
C VAL A 21 0.55 -9.01 -8.23
N ASN A 22 1.79 -8.70 -7.86
CA ASN A 22 2.13 -7.91 -6.67
C ASN A 22 1.99 -6.42 -7.01
N ILE A 23 1.01 -5.72 -6.43
CA ILE A 23 0.81 -4.27 -6.63
C ILE A 23 1.49 -3.51 -5.48
N LYS A 24 2.36 -2.56 -5.83
CA LYS A 24 3.03 -1.66 -4.89
C LYS A 24 2.73 -0.22 -5.30
N LEU A 25 2.06 0.56 -4.45
CA LEU A 25 1.59 1.92 -4.79
C LEU A 25 2.71 2.81 -5.32
N GLY A 26 3.83 2.90 -4.59
CA GLY A 26 4.96 3.72 -5.01
C GLY A 26 5.63 3.28 -6.31
N ARG A 27 5.54 1.99 -6.67
CA ARG A 27 6.11 1.44 -7.92
C ARG A 27 5.28 1.81 -9.13
N VAL A 28 3.95 1.86 -8.98
CA VAL A 28 3.02 2.06 -10.09
C VAL A 28 2.59 3.53 -10.25
N GLY A 29 3.16 4.45 -9.47
CA GLY A 29 2.85 5.88 -9.58
C GLY A 29 1.60 6.33 -8.81
N GLY A 30 1.06 5.51 -7.91
CA GLY A 30 0.00 5.91 -6.97
C GLY A 30 -1.35 5.22 -7.19
N HIS A 31 -2.38 5.74 -6.51
CA HIS A 31 -3.70 5.07 -6.38
C HIS A 31 -4.46 4.93 -7.69
N ALA A 32 -4.39 5.93 -8.58
CA ALA A 32 -5.12 5.89 -9.84
C ALA A 32 -4.66 4.72 -10.72
N GLU A 33 -3.34 4.60 -10.94
CA GLU A 33 -2.76 3.52 -11.72
C GLU A 33 -2.93 2.16 -11.04
N ALA A 34 -2.74 2.10 -9.71
CA ALA A 34 -2.97 0.88 -8.94
C ALA A 34 -4.41 0.36 -9.08
N ARG A 35 -5.40 1.26 -9.11
CA ARG A 35 -6.80 0.91 -9.37
C ARG A 35 -7.00 0.36 -10.77
N LEU A 36 -6.42 0.97 -11.79
CA LEU A 36 -6.51 0.46 -13.17
C LEU A 36 -5.92 -0.95 -13.29
N ILE A 37 -4.78 -1.20 -12.65
CA ILE A 37 -4.16 -2.53 -12.58
C ILE A 37 -5.08 -3.51 -11.85
N GLN A 38 -5.62 -3.13 -10.68
CA GLN A 38 -6.53 -3.97 -9.91
C GLN A 38 -7.78 -4.33 -10.71
N GLU A 39 -8.45 -3.36 -11.33
CA GLU A 39 -9.67 -3.59 -12.13
C GLU A 39 -9.39 -4.52 -13.31
N PHE A 40 -8.28 -4.31 -14.03
CA PHE A 40 -7.88 -5.21 -15.11
C PHE A 40 -7.64 -6.64 -14.61
N CYS A 41 -6.86 -6.79 -13.55
CA CYS A 41 -6.54 -8.10 -12.96
C CYS A 41 -7.80 -8.82 -12.47
N ALA A 42 -8.72 -8.11 -11.80
CA ALA A 42 -9.99 -8.67 -11.37
C ALA A 42 -10.84 -9.15 -12.57
N SER A 43 -10.95 -8.34 -13.62
CA SER A 43 -11.72 -8.69 -14.83
C SER A 43 -11.11 -9.85 -15.63
N SER A 44 -9.80 -10.04 -15.55
CA SER A 44 -9.06 -11.10 -16.26
C SER A 44 -8.84 -12.36 -15.40
N GLY A 45 -9.38 -12.39 -14.18
CA GLY A 45 -9.21 -13.52 -13.25
C GLY A 45 -7.76 -13.70 -12.75
N THR A 46 -6.93 -12.65 -12.83
CA THR A 46 -5.55 -12.65 -12.32
C THR A 46 -5.57 -12.15 -10.87
N PRO A 47 -5.27 -12.98 -9.85
CA PRO A 47 -5.27 -12.54 -8.47
C PRO A 47 -4.20 -11.47 -8.22
N VAL A 48 -4.48 -10.58 -7.27
CA VAL A 48 -3.52 -9.55 -6.84
C VAL A 48 -3.29 -9.60 -5.34
N TRP A 49 -2.15 -9.04 -4.92
CA TRP A 49 -1.84 -8.81 -3.52
C TRP A 49 -1.07 -7.51 -3.34
N CYS A 50 -1.18 -6.92 -2.15
CA CYS A 50 -0.54 -5.65 -1.82
C CYS A 50 0.90 -5.89 -1.34
N GLY A 51 1.88 -5.46 -2.12
CA GLY A 51 3.27 -5.49 -1.71
C GLY A 51 3.64 -4.37 -0.74
N GLY A 52 4.66 -4.62 0.07
CA GLY A 52 5.26 -3.63 0.96
C GLY A 52 6.62 -3.13 0.45
N MET A 53 7.03 -2.00 1.02
CA MET A 53 8.31 -1.31 0.77
C MET A 53 8.91 -0.73 2.07
N LEU A 54 8.69 -1.42 3.20
CA LEU A 54 9.15 -0.98 4.53
C LEU A 54 8.62 0.43 4.88
N GLU A 55 7.34 0.66 4.62
CA GLU A 55 6.74 1.97 4.79
C GLU A 55 6.69 2.37 6.28
N SER A 56 6.83 3.67 6.53
CA SER A 56 6.29 4.27 7.75
C SER A 56 4.76 4.14 7.78
N GLY A 57 4.14 4.51 8.89
CA GLY A 57 2.70 4.45 9.06
C GLY A 57 1.90 5.13 7.96
N VAL A 58 2.39 6.22 7.37
CA VAL A 58 1.70 6.94 6.28
C VAL A 58 1.56 6.07 5.02
N GLY A 59 2.68 5.50 4.55
CA GLY A 59 2.64 4.61 3.37
C GLY A 59 1.89 3.30 3.66
N ARG A 60 2.05 2.77 4.87
CA ARG A 60 1.32 1.58 5.34
C ARG A 60 -0.19 1.81 5.33
N ALA A 61 -0.66 2.97 5.77
CA ALA A 61 -2.07 3.33 5.74
C ALA A 61 -2.64 3.38 4.32
N HIS A 62 -1.88 3.93 3.36
CA HIS A 62 -2.28 3.89 1.96
C HIS A 62 -2.35 2.45 1.41
N ASN A 63 -1.41 1.58 1.78
CA ASN A 63 -1.46 0.16 1.41
C ASN A 63 -2.67 -0.55 2.01
N ILE A 64 -3.04 -0.26 3.27
CA ILE A 64 -4.26 -0.79 3.89
C ILE A 64 -5.48 -0.39 3.07
N ALA A 65 -5.61 0.89 2.72
CA ALA A 65 -6.74 1.39 1.95
C ALA A 65 -6.88 0.68 0.58
N MET A 66 -5.77 0.56 -0.17
CA MET A 66 -5.74 -0.15 -1.46
C MET A 66 -6.13 -1.63 -1.31
N SER A 67 -5.67 -2.28 -0.23
CA SER A 67 -5.92 -3.70 0.03
C SER A 67 -7.39 -4.03 0.31
N THR A 68 -8.25 -3.02 0.47
CA THR A 68 -9.70 -3.23 0.65
C THR A 68 -10.47 -3.40 -0.66
N LEU A 69 -9.82 -3.10 -1.80
CA LEU A 69 -10.41 -3.28 -3.13
C LEU A 69 -10.61 -4.76 -3.45
N GLU A 70 -11.59 -5.04 -4.30
CA GLU A 70 -11.85 -6.38 -4.80
C GLU A 70 -10.61 -6.98 -5.51
N GLY A 71 -10.45 -8.31 -5.49
CA GLY A 71 -9.34 -8.99 -6.14
C GLY A 71 -8.05 -9.07 -5.31
N PHE A 72 -7.91 -8.29 -4.24
CA PHE A 72 -6.88 -8.48 -3.20
C PHE A 72 -7.25 -9.68 -2.30
N THR A 73 -7.18 -10.88 -2.87
CA THR A 73 -7.65 -12.13 -2.23
C THR A 73 -6.55 -12.92 -1.54
N LEU A 74 -5.28 -12.52 -1.74
CA LEU A 74 -4.13 -13.11 -1.07
C LEU A 74 -3.62 -12.15 0.02
N PRO A 75 -3.11 -12.67 1.16
CA PRO A 75 -2.51 -11.84 2.19
C PRO A 75 -1.39 -10.95 1.62
N GLY A 76 -1.45 -9.66 1.93
CA GLY A 76 -0.43 -8.69 1.51
C GLY A 76 0.75 -8.57 2.47
N ASP A 77 1.80 -7.89 2.04
CA ASP A 77 2.97 -7.54 2.86
C ASP A 77 2.72 -6.30 3.74
N VAL A 78 1.51 -6.19 4.29
CA VAL A 78 1.13 -5.12 5.22
C VAL A 78 1.08 -5.72 6.62
N SER A 79 2.12 -5.44 7.42
CA SER A 79 2.22 -5.95 8.80
C SER A 79 2.02 -4.85 9.84
N ALA A 80 2.06 -5.23 11.13
CA ALA A 80 2.08 -4.26 12.23
C ALA A 80 3.30 -3.35 12.14
N SER A 81 3.16 -2.10 12.57
CA SER A 81 4.25 -1.12 12.64
C SER A 81 5.40 -1.61 13.52
N ALA A 82 5.07 -2.23 14.65
CA ALA A 82 6.04 -2.75 15.64
C ALA A 82 6.98 -3.84 15.09
N ARG A 83 6.70 -4.41 13.90
CA ARG A 83 7.63 -5.32 13.23
C ARG A 83 8.88 -4.61 12.71
N TYR A 84 8.76 -3.33 12.37
CA TYR A 84 9.82 -2.56 11.72
C TYR A 84 10.34 -1.42 12.60
N TRP A 85 9.45 -0.78 13.36
CA TRP A 85 9.75 0.44 14.09
C TRP A 85 9.46 0.24 15.58
N GLU A 86 10.39 0.67 16.43
CA GLU A 86 10.12 0.80 17.87
C GLU A 86 9.01 1.83 18.12
N GLU A 87 9.06 2.95 17.38
CA GLU A 87 8.03 3.99 17.36
C GLU A 87 7.81 4.49 15.93
N ASP A 88 6.57 4.43 15.46
CA ASP A 88 6.14 4.88 14.13
C ASP A 88 5.79 6.38 14.12
N ILE A 89 5.62 6.97 12.94
CA ILE A 89 5.27 8.40 12.76
C ILE A 89 3.76 8.65 12.65
N ILE A 90 2.93 7.66 13.04
CA ILE A 90 1.47 7.78 13.09
C ILE A 90 0.96 7.38 14.47
N GLU A 91 -0.22 7.86 14.81
CA GLU A 91 -0.93 7.48 16.04
C GLU A 91 -2.42 7.21 15.78
N PRO A 92 -2.96 6.06 16.22
CA PRO A 92 -2.24 4.90 16.77
C PRO A 92 -1.38 4.19 15.70
N PRO A 93 -0.35 3.41 16.08
CA PRO A 93 0.39 2.58 15.13
C PRO A 93 -0.52 1.49 14.55
N VAL A 94 -0.18 0.98 13.36
CA VAL A 94 -0.90 -0.16 12.77
C VAL A 94 -0.61 -1.42 13.58
N THR A 95 -1.66 -2.11 13.98
CA THR A 95 -1.60 -3.41 14.65
C THR A 95 -2.21 -4.51 13.78
N VAL A 96 -1.76 -5.74 14.00
CA VAL A 96 -2.30 -6.95 13.35
C VAL A 96 -2.92 -7.82 14.44
N SER A 97 -4.17 -8.24 14.22
CA SER A 97 -4.89 -9.10 15.15
C SER A 97 -4.24 -10.50 15.21
N PRO A 98 -4.53 -11.31 16.25
CA PRO A 98 -4.07 -12.71 16.29
C PRO A 98 -4.53 -13.57 15.11
N ARG A 99 -5.54 -13.13 14.34
CA ARG A 99 -6.00 -13.78 13.11
C ARG A 99 -5.24 -13.34 11.85
N GLY A 100 -4.21 -12.50 11.98
CA GLY A 100 -3.44 -11.99 10.85
C GLY A 100 -4.15 -10.88 10.07
N THR A 101 -5.13 -10.20 10.66
CA THR A 101 -5.91 -9.15 9.98
C THR A 101 -5.66 -7.77 10.57
N ILE A 102 -5.81 -6.74 9.74
CA ILE A 102 -5.77 -5.33 10.14
C ILE A 102 -7.19 -4.77 10.07
N THR A 103 -7.60 -4.05 11.10
CA THR A 103 -8.87 -3.31 11.07
C THR A 103 -8.69 -2.06 10.21
N VAL A 104 -9.49 -1.95 9.15
CA VAL A 104 -9.46 -0.78 8.27
C VAL A 104 -9.98 0.44 9.05
N PRO A 105 -9.25 1.56 9.08
CA PRO A 105 -9.75 2.79 9.69
C PRO A 105 -10.94 3.36 8.93
N THR A 106 -11.87 4.00 9.65
CA THR A 106 -13.06 4.64 9.08
C THR A 106 -12.99 6.17 9.03
N GLY A 107 -11.90 6.75 9.55
CA GLY A 107 -11.66 8.19 9.51
C GLY A 107 -11.37 8.70 8.09
N PRO A 108 -11.43 10.02 7.87
CA PRO A 108 -11.18 10.62 6.56
C PRO A 108 -9.72 10.40 6.09
N GLY A 109 -9.52 10.42 4.78
CA GLY A 109 -8.20 10.30 4.16
C GLY A 109 -7.58 8.92 4.41
N ILE A 110 -6.33 8.89 4.88
CA ILE A 110 -5.63 7.64 5.23
C ILE A 110 -6.12 7.03 6.54
N GLY A 111 -6.97 7.74 7.29
CA GLY A 111 -7.59 7.22 8.52
C GLY A 111 -6.66 7.08 9.73
N TYR A 112 -5.43 7.58 9.64
CA TYR A 112 -4.46 7.67 10.73
C TYR A 112 -3.99 9.12 10.89
N LYS A 113 -3.70 9.53 12.12
CA LYS A 113 -3.10 10.84 12.41
C LYS A 113 -1.58 10.73 12.32
N VAL A 114 -0.92 11.70 11.69
CA VAL A 114 0.54 11.83 11.74
C VAL A 114 0.95 12.30 13.14
N ASN A 115 1.92 11.62 13.75
CA ASN A 115 2.57 12.08 14.96
C ASN A 115 3.64 13.12 14.58
N GLU A 116 3.20 14.37 14.41
CA GLU A 116 4.08 15.48 14.03
C GLU A 116 5.25 15.63 15.00
N GLY A 117 5.04 15.45 16.31
CA GLY A 117 6.10 15.51 17.31
C GLY A 117 7.21 14.49 17.05
N ARG A 118 6.85 13.26 16.67
CA ARG A 118 7.82 12.22 16.27
C ARG A 118 8.48 12.54 14.93
N VAL A 119 7.76 13.10 13.97
CA VAL A 119 8.35 13.54 12.69
C VAL A 119 9.42 14.61 12.94
N GLU A 120 9.15 15.60 13.82
CA GLU A 120 10.10 16.67 14.16
C GLU A 120 11.41 16.14 14.75
N THR A 121 11.41 15.05 15.52
CA THR A 121 12.65 14.49 16.09
C THR A 121 13.48 13.70 15.08
N LEU A 122 12.88 13.28 13.97
CA LEU A 122 13.52 12.43 12.95
C LEU A 122 13.91 13.19 11.68
N VAL A 123 13.37 14.40 11.47
CA VAL A 123 13.55 15.15 10.24
C VAL A 123 15.02 15.52 10.00
N LYS A 124 15.53 15.25 8.79
CA LYS A 124 16.88 15.64 8.37
C LYS A 124 16.90 16.81 7.39
N ARG A 125 15.79 17.05 6.70
CA ARG A 125 15.60 18.14 5.74
C ARG A 125 14.12 18.51 5.67
N ARG A 126 13.82 19.80 5.61
CA ARG A 126 12.47 20.35 5.39
C ARG A 126 12.54 21.44 4.33
N GLU A 127 11.55 21.49 3.47
CA GLU A 127 11.38 22.50 2.43
C GLU A 127 9.89 22.81 2.30
N GLU A 128 9.54 24.08 2.06
CA GLU A 128 8.18 24.53 1.82
C GLU A 128 8.10 25.07 0.40
N VAL A 129 7.22 24.49 -0.42
CA VAL A 129 6.98 24.92 -1.80
C VAL A 129 5.58 25.52 -1.87
N ARG A 130 5.47 26.77 -2.32
CA ARG A 130 4.19 27.45 -2.54
C ARG A 130 3.92 27.52 -4.04
N LEU A 131 2.73 27.07 -4.44
CA LEU A 131 2.24 27.11 -5.82
C LEU A 131 1.57 28.45 -6.12
#